data_AF-A0A9E7C2F9-F1
#
_entry.id   AF-A0A9E7C2F9-F1
#
_cell.length_a   1.000
_cell.length_b   1.000
_cell.length_c   1.000
_cell.angle_alpha   90.00
_cell.angle_beta   90.00
_cell.angle_gamma   90.00
#
_symmetry.space_group_name_H-M   'P 1'
#
loop_
_entity.id
_entity.type
_entity.pdbx_description
1 polymer ?
#
loop_
_entity_poly.entity_id
_entity_poly.type
_entity_poly.pdbx_seq_one_letter_code
_entity_poly.pdbx_strand_id
1 'polypeptide(L)'
;MTITNARDQLGDVERRVSDLRDRVAAARAEHEQTRQAVITADAAPGTATFAAAERAVARLRAAERDLNLTTQEHVAILKSISGTDGNVFDQHDNFLRDPAVLGSLGAMATSSAPVGRQRLGS
;
A
#
# COMPACT_ATOMS: atom_id res chain seq x y z
N MET A 1 -9.53 -13.94 13.35
CA MET A 1 -9.20 -12.50 13.42
C MET A 1 -10.17 -11.82 12.47
N THR A 2 -11.22 -11.15 12.96
CA THR A 2 -12.39 -10.81 12.13
C THR A 2 -12.05 -9.87 10.96
N ILE A 3 -12.65 -10.13 9.79
CA ILE A 3 -12.45 -9.41 8.50
C ILE A 3 -12.55 -7.88 8.63
N THR A 4 -13.32 -7.37 9.59
CA THR A 4 -13.43 -5.93 9.91
C THR A 4 -12.07 -5.34 10.30
N ASN A 5 -11.26 -6.06 11.08
CA ASN A 5 -9.95 -5.62 11.55
C ASN A 5 -8.94 -5.46 10.40
N ALA A 6 -8.98 -6.35 9.40
CA ALA A 6 -8.07 -6.30 8.26
C ALA A 6 -8.37 -5.14 7.29
N ARG A 7 -9.64 -4.77 7.11
CA ARG A 7 -10.03 -3.60 6.31
C ARG A 7 -9.64 -2.28 6.97
N ASP A 8 -9.80 -2.19 8.29
CA ASP A 8 -9.39 -1.00 9.05
C ASP A 8 -7.85 -0.84 9.00
N GLN A 9 -7.11 -1.93 9.18
CA GLN A 9 -5.64 -1.94 9.03
C GLN A 9 -5.19 -1.53 7.62
N LEU A 10 -5.89 -1.98 6.57
CA LEU A 10 -5.60 -1.58 5.19
C LEU A 10 -5.78 -0.07 5.01
N GLY A 11 -6.91 0.50 5.46
CA GLY A 11 -7.16 1.94 5.38
C GLY A 11 -6.13 2.77 6.16
N ASP A 12 -5.67 2.27 7.31
CA ASP A 12 -4.62 2.92 8.10
C ASP A 12 -3.28 2.92 7.38
N VAL A 13 -2.90 1.80 6.76
CA VAL A 13 -1.65 1.67 6.02
C VAL A 13 -1.70 2.48 4.71
N GLU A 14 -2.82 2.52 4.00
CA GLU A 14 -2.99 3.36 2.81
C GLU A 14 -2.80 4.85 3.13
N ARG A 15 -3.38 5.33 4.25
CA ARG A 15 -3.16 6.70 4.73
C ARG A 15 -1.69 6.96 5.04
N ARG A 16 -1.03 6.04 5.77
CA ARG A 16 0.41 6.15 6.07
C ARG A 16 1.27 6.18 4.81
N VAL A 17 0.95 5.38 3.80
CA VAL A 17 1.66 5.38 2.49
C VAL A 17 1.48 6.73 1.79
N SER A 18 0.27 7.29 1.79
CA SER A 18 0.02 8.61 1.22
C SER A 18 0.84 9.69 1.91
N ASP A 19 0.79 9.77 3.23
CA ASP A 19 1.55 10.74 4.03
C ASP A 19 3.07 10.60 3.80
N LEU A 20 3.57 9.37 3.69
CA LEU A 20 4.98 9.10 3.42
C LEU A 20 5.38 9.52 2.01
N ARG A 21 4.51 9.36 1.01
CA ARG A 21 4.76 9.88 -0.36
C ARG A 21 4.90 11.40 -0.36
N ASP A 22 4.03 12.10 0.38
CA ASP A 22 4.10 13.56 0.51
C ASP A 22 5.39 13.99 1.23
N ARG A 23 5.79 13.27 2.28
CA ARG A 23 7.07 13.50 2.97
C ARG A 23 8.28 13.26 2.07
N VAL A 24 8.26 12.21 1.24
CA VAL A 24 9.31 11.94 0.26
C VAL A 24 9.37 13.07 -0.77
N ALA A 25 8.23 13.55 -1.27
CA ALA A 25 8.18 14.67 -2.20
C ALA A 25 8.78 15.95 -1.57
N ALA A 26 8.42 16.27 -0.33
CA ALA A 26 8.98 17.40 0.41
C ALA A 26 10.50 17.24 0.64
N ALA A 27 10.96 16.05 1.05
CA ALA A 27 12.38 15.78 1.26
C ALA A 27 13.19 15.85 -0.05
N ARG A 28 12.60 15.45 -1.19
CA ARG A 28 13.22 15.62 -2.52
C ARG A 28 13.36 17.09 -2.90
N ALA A 29 12.34 17.90 -2.64
CA ALA A 29 12.41 19.34 -2.87
C ALA A 29 13.50 20.00 -1.99
N GLU A 30 13.57 19.65 -0.70
CA GLU A 30 14.62 20.13 0.21
C GLU A 30 16.02 19.69 -0.27
N HIS A 31 16.17 18.45 -0.71
CA HIS A 31 17.43 17.94 -1.25
C HIS A 31 17.84 18.70 -2.52
N GLU A 32 16.92 18.96 -3.45
CA GLU A 32 17.25 19.69 -4.66
C GLU A 32 17.59 21.16 -4.38
N GLN A 33 16.87 21.81 -3.45
CA GLN A 33 17.16 23.16 -3.02
C GLN A 33 18.56 23.26 -2.38
N THR A 34 18.88 22.35 -1.47
CA THR A 34 20.19 22.32 -0.80
C THR A 34 21.32 21.95 -1.75
N ARG A 35 21.09 21.02 -2.69
CA ARG A 35 22.03 20.70 -3.77
C ARG A 35 22.34 21.93 -4.63
N GLN A 36 21.31 22.66 -5.05
CA GLN A 36 21.49 23.88 -5.85
C GLN A 36 22.23 24.97 -5.05
N ALA A 37 21.95 25.11 -3.75
CA ALA A 37 22.67 26.04 -2.87
C ALA A 37 24.16 25.68 -2.74
N VAL A 38 24.50 24.39 -2.63
CA VAL A 38 25.90 23.93 -2.61
C VAL A 38 26.62 24.29 -3.91
N ILE A 39 26.00 24.02 -5.06
CA ILE A 39 26.56 24.34 -6.38
C ILE A 39 26.73 25.86 -6.56
N THR A 40 25.72 26.64 -6.19
CA THR A 40 25.73 28.11 -6.36
C THR A 40 26.76 28.78 -5.46
N ALA A 41 26.95 28.26 -4.25
CA ALA A 41 27.89 28.82 -3.28
C ALA A 41 29.31 28.23 -3.38
N ASP A 42 29.56 27.31 -4.32
CA ASP A 42 30.79 26.50 -4.40
C ASP A 42 31.21 25.95 -3.02
N ALA A 43 30.22 25.42 -2.30
CA ALA A 43 30.36 25.11 -0.89
C ALA A 43 31.21 23.84 -0.69
N ALA A 44 32.39 24.02 -0.11
CA ALA A 44 33.29 22.92 0.22
C ALA A 44 32.80 22.07 1.41
N PRO A 45 33.27 20.82 1.54
CA PRO A 45 33.07 20.01 2.73
C PRO A 45 33.48 20.76 4.01
N GLY A 46 32.67 20.64 5.07
CA GLY A 46 32.88 21.35 6.34
C GLY A 46 32.21 22.73 6.44
N THR A 47 31.64 23.25 5.34
CA THR A 47 30.80 24.46 5.40
C THR A 47 29.39 24.14 5.92
N ALA A 48 28.71 25.14 6.47
CA ALA A 48 27.33 25.00 6.95
C ALA A 48 26.37 24.56 5.82
N THR A 49 26.56 25.07 4.60
CA THR A 49 25.76 24.72 3.42
C THR A 49 25.95 23.27 3.02
N PHE A 50 27.21 22.77 3.02
CA PHE A 50 27.49 21.37 2.74
C PHE A 50 26.88 20.44 3.80
N ALA A 51 27.02 20.80 5.09
CA ALA A 51 26.41 20.04 6.18
C ALA A 51 24.86 20.03 6.11
N ALA A 52 24.25 21.11 5.65
CA ALA A 52 22.81 21.17 5.41
C ALA A 52 22.37 20.22 4.27
N ALA A 53 23.14 20.18 3.17
CA ALA A 53 22.90 19.25 2.07
C ALA A 53 23.04 17.79 2.50
N GLU A 54 24.06 17.43 3.30
CA GLU A 54 24.20 16.07 3.83
C GLU A 54 23.00 15.66 4.70
N ARG A 55 22.49 16.58 5.53
CA ARG A 55 21.28 16.33 6.33
C ARG A 55 20.06 16.13 5.45
N ALA A 56 19.90 16.91 4.37
CA ALA A 56 18.81 16.74 3.43
C ALA A 56 18.86 15.38 2.72
N VAL A 57 20.05 14.93 2.29
CA VAL A 57 20.27 13.58 1.74
C VAL A 57 19.86 12.49 2.74
N ALA A 58 20.31 12.62 4.00
CA ALA A 58 20.01 11.65 5.05
C ALA A 58 18.49 11.56 5.33
N ARG A 59 17.80 12.72 5.37
CA ARG A 59 16.34 12.78 5.53
C ARG A 59 15.61 12.14 4.36
N LEU A 60 16.02 12.43 3.13
CA LEU A 60 15.44 11.81 1.93
C LEU A 60 15.57 10.28 1.98
N ARG A 61 16.78 9.77 2.28
CA ARG A 61 17.00 8.32 2.41
C ARG A 61 16.17 7.69 3.53
N ALA A 62 15.98 8.39 4.65
CA ALA A 62 15.12 7.91 5.72
C ALA A 62 13.65 7.83 5.26
N ALA A 63 13.12 8.88 4.64
CA ALA A 63 11.75 8.91 4.14
C ALA A 63 11.50 7.81 3.07
N GLU A 64 12.45 7.57 2.16
CA GLU A 64 12.35 6.52 1.15
C GLU A 64 12.39 5.11 1.77
N ARG A 65 13.19 4.89 2.82
CA ARG A 65 13.19 3.63 3.57
C ARG A 65 11.84 3.40 4.26
N ASP A 66 11.30 4.42 4.93
CA ASP A 66 10.03 4.32 5.63
C ASP A 66 8.88 4.04 4.67
N LEU A 67 8.88 4.68 3.49
CA LEU A 67 7.92 4.41 2.43
C LEU A 67 8.03 2.96 1.93
N ASN A 68 9.25 2.45 1.71
CA ASN A 68 9.46 1.07 1.27
C ASN A 68 8.95 0.06 2.30
N LEU A 69 9.29 0.24 3.58
CA LEU A 69 8.83 -0.63 4.66
C LEU A 69 7.29 -0.62 4.77
N THR A 70 6.68 0.56 4.72
CA THR A 70 5.21 0.68 4.80
C THR A 70 4.52 0.11 3.56
N THR A 71 5.16 0.20 2.38
CA THR A 71 4.65 -0.44 1.16
C THR A 71 4.74 -1.96 1.25
N GLN A 72 5.78 -2.51 1.87
CA GLN A 72 5.88 -3.95 2.13
C GLN A 72 4.81 -4.42 3.13
N GLU A 73 4.55 -3.64 4.19
CA GLU A 73 3.45 -3.86 5.13
C GLU A 73 2.09 -3.87 4.40
N HIS A 74 1.85 -2.90 3.52
CA HIS A 74 0.66 -2.83 2.68
C HIS A 74 0.49 -4.09 1.81
N VAL A 75 1.55 -4.53 1.13
CA VAL A 75 1.54 -5.73 0.31
C VAL A 75 1.26 -6.98 1.16
N ALA A 76 1.83 -7.08 2.36
CA ALA A 76 1.58 -8.20 3.26
C ALA A 76 0.11 -8.25 3.72
N ILE A 77 -0.49 -7.10 4.08
CA ILE A 77 -1.91 -7.02 4.46
C ILE A 77 -2.80 -7.43 3.28
N LEU A 78 -2.51 -6.95 2.06
CA LEU A 78 -3.26 -7.35 0.86
C LEU A 78 -3.16 -8.85 0.57
N LYS A 79 -1.98 -9.46 0.77
CA LYS A 79 -1.78 -10.91 0.61
C LYS A 79 -2.54 -11.71 1.66
N SER A 80 -2.57 -11.24 2.91
CA SER A 80 -3.37 -11.83 3.99
C SER A 80 -4.87 -11.78 3.67
N ILE A 81 -5.38 -10.62 3.23
CA ILE A 81 -6.79 -10.46 2.84
C ILE A 81 -7.17 -11.33 1.64
N SER A 82 -6.29 -11.42 0.64
CA SER A 82 -6.53 -12.21 -0.58
C SER A 82 -6.27 -13.72 -0.40
N GLY A 83 -5.75 -14.15 0.75
CA GLY A 83 -5.40 -15.55 1.01
C GLY A 83 -4.27 -16.09 0.12
N THR A 84 -3.46 -15.20 -0.48
CA THR A 84 -2.34 -15.57 -1.36
C THR A 84 -0.99 -15.64 -0.65
N ASP A 85 -0.93 -15.26 0.64
CA ASP A 85 0.20 -15.62 1.50
C ASP A 85 0.19 -17.14 1.70
N GLY A 86 1.16 -17.82 1.10
CA GLY A 86 1.28 -19.28 1.03
C GLY A 86 1.44 -20.03 2.36
N ASN A 87 1.06 -19.45 3.49
CA ASN A 87 0.80 -20.18 4.73
C ASN A 87 -0.65 -20.68 4.73
N VAL A 88 -0.85 -21.79 4.04
CA VAL A 88 -2.08 -22.59 3.90
C VAL A 88 -2.62 -23.14 5.24
N PHE A 89 -2.10 -22.72 6.40
CA PHE A 89 -2.37 -23.38 7.69
C PHE A 89 -2.75 -22.51 8.89
N ASP A 90 -2.89 -21.17 8.79
CA ASP A 90 -3.62 -20.44 9.84
C ASP A 90 -5.11 -20.36 9.50
N GLN A 91 -5.76 -21.42 9.96
CA GLN A 91 -7.18 -21.60 10.18
C GLN A 91 -7.79 -20.30 10.73
N HIS A 92 -8.74 -19.69 10.01
CA HIS A 92 -10.09 -19.37 10.54
C HIS A 92 -10.95 -18.46 9.65
N ASP A 93 -10.40 -17.76 8.63
CA ASP A 93 -11.19 -16.74 7.92
C ASP A 93 -11.11 -16.82 6.38
N ASN A 94 -10.81 -18.00 5.81
CA ASN A 94 -10.90 -18.18 4.35
C ASN A 94 -12.36 -18.43 3.93
N PHE A 95 -12.98 -17.42 3.30
CA PHE A 95 -14.34 -17.47 2.76
C PHE A 95 -14.58 -18.65 1.81
N LEU A 96 -13.53 -19.16 1.16
CA LEU A 96 -13.57 -20.34 0.29
C LEU A 96 -13.70 -21.67 1.03
N ARG A 97 -13.66 -21.66 2.37
CA ARG A 97 -13.86 -22.83 3.23
C ARG A 97 -15.09 -22.73 4.13
N ASP A 98 -15.84 -21.62 4.08
CA ASP A 98 -17.08 -21.49 4.82
C ASP A 98 -18.21 -22.22 4.06
N PRO A 99 -18.74 -23.34 4.60
CA PRO A 99 -19.80 -24.10 3.95
C PRO A 99 -21.10 -23.31 3.80
N ALA A 100 -21.34 -22.28 4.62
CA ALA A 100 -22.50 -21.40 4.46
C ALA A 100 -22.35 -20.47 3.24
N VAL A 101 -21.15 -19.93 3.01
CA VAL A 101 -20.83 -19.10 1.82
C VAL A 101 -20.84 -19.95 0.56
N LEU A 102 -20.26 -21.16 0.59
CA LEU A 102 -20.31 -22.10 -0.52
C LEU A 102 -21.75 -22.58 -0.80
N GLY A 103 -22.55 -22.79 0.24
CA GLY A 103 -23.98 -23.09 0.12
C GLY A 103 -24.75 -21.95 -0.53
N SER A 104 -24.48 -20.70 -0.15
CA SER A 104 -25.10 -19.52 -0.76
C SER A 104 -24.68 -19.33 -2.22
N LEU A 105 -23.40 -19.56 -2.55
CA LEU A 105 -22.90 -19.51 -3.93
C LEU A 105 -23.47 -20.63 -4.79
N GLY A 106 -23.57 -21.84 -4.23
CA GLY A 106 -24.24 -22.98 -4.88
C GLY A 106 -25.72 -22.69 -5.13
N ALA A 107 -26.41 -22.09 -4.16
CA ALA A 107 -27.80 -21.66 -4.30
C ALA A 107 -27.96 -20.55 -5.35
N MET A 108 -27.04 -19.58 -5.44
CA MET A 108 -27.07 -18.55 -6.49
C MET A 108 -26.76 -19.10 -7.88
N ALA A 109 -25.81 -20.03 -7.99
CA ALA A 109 -25.45 -20.69 -9.25
C ALA A 109 -26.54 -21.66 -9.75
N THR A 110 -27.39 -22.17 -8.85
CA THR A 110 -28.56 -22.99 -9.21
C THR A 110 -29.86 -22.17 -9.30
N SER A 111 -29.91 -20.98 -8.70
CA SER A 111 -31.00 -20.00 -8.78
C SER A 111 -30.89 -19.05 -9.97
N SER A 112 -29.87 -19.16 -10.81
CA SER A 112 -29.88 -18.62 -12.18
C SER A 112 -30.85 -19.43 -13.04
N ALA A 113 -32.14 -19.25 -12.73
CA ALA A 113 -33.23 -19.54 -13.64
C ALA A 113 -32.86 -19.00 -15.03
N PRO A 114 -33.18 -19.74 -16.11
CA PRO A 114 -32.77 -19.37 -17.45
C PRO A 114 -33.21 -17.93 -17.69
N VAL A 115 -32.25 -17.06 -18.05
CA VAL A 115 -32.54 -15.72 -18.54
C VAL A 115 -33.57 -15.91 -19.65
N GLY A 116 -34.82 -15.58 -19.33
CA GLY A 116 -35.94 -15.79 -20.23
C GLY A 116 -35.57 -15.18 -21.56
N ARG A 117 -35.82 -15.92 -22.65
CA ARG A 117 -35.65 -15.43 -24.02
C ARG A 117 -36.31 -14.05 -24.12
N GLN A 118 -35.51 -12.99 -23.96
CA GLN A 118 -35.89 -11.65 -24.39
C GLN A 118 -36.08 -11.79 -25.89
N ARG A 119 -37.34 -11.71 -26.33
CA ARG A 119 -37.70 -11.60 -27.74
C ARG A 119 -36.85 -10.49 -28.36
N LEU A 120 -35.85 -10.87 -29.12
CA LEU A 120 -35.19 -10.00 -30.08
C LEU A 120 -36.17 -9.82 -31.24
N GLY A 121 -36.67 -8.60 -31.41
CA GLY A 121 -37.05 -8.00 -32.70
C GLY A 121 -38.19 -8.62 -33.50
N SER A 122 -39.26 -7.83 -33.67
CA SER A 122 -40.30 -7.84 -34.73
C SER A 122 -40.97 -9.15 -35.11
#